data_AF-A0A9J7BIR9-F1
#
_entry.id   AF-A0A9J7BIR9-F1
#
_cell.length_a   1.000
_cell.length_b   1.000
_cell.length_c   1.000
_cell.angle_alpha   90.00
_cell.angle_beta   90.00
_cell.angle_gamma   90.00
#
_symmetry.space_group_name_H-M   'P 1'
#
loop_
_entity.id
_entity.type
_entity.pdbx_description
1 polymer ?
#
loop_
_entity_poly.entity_id
_entity_poly.type
_entity_poly.pdbx_seq_one_letter_code
_entity_poly.pdbx_strand_id
1 'polypeptide(L)'
;MIRTCGDEVRELLHDGCPTACLGDVAFAYVNVFAAHVNVGFFQGAAFLDPARLLEGNGKRMRHVKLRPETRLNAEALSELIAAAYADIKSRIENG
;
A
#
# COMPACT_ATOMS: atom_id res chain seq x y z
N MET A 1 -9.11 -3.66 7.80
CA MET A 1 -7.97 -3.64 6.84
C MET A 1 -8.20 -2.52 5.83
N ILE A 2 -7.25 -1.58 5.76
CA ILE A 2 -7.35 -0.18 5.26
C ILE A 2 -8.40 0.68 5.98
N ARG A 3 -9.65 0.22 6.08
CA ARG A 3 -10.77 0.97 6.70
C ARG A 3 -10.69 1.16 8.21
N THR A 4 -9.73 0.52 8.87
CA THR A 4 -9.60 0.49 10.33
C THR A 4 -8.42 1.34 10.85
N CYS A 5 -7.75 2.08 9.96
CA CYS A 5 -6.59 2.90 10.31
C CYS A 5 -6.98 4.31 10.82
N GLY A 6 -8.22 4.77 10.60
CA GLY A 6 -8.76 6.04 11.11
C GLY A 6 -9.97 6.53 10.29
N ASP A 7 -10.83 7.36 10.89
CA ASP A 7 -12.05 7.92 10.26
C ASP A 7 -11.76 8.85 9.06
N GLU A 8 -10.50 9.18 8.81
CA GLU A 8 -10.05 10.10 7.76
C GLU A 8 -9.62 9.41 6.46
N VAL A 9 -9.68 8.07 6.38
CA VAL A 9 -9.30 7.33 5.16
C VAL A 9 -10.42 7.41 4.12
N ARG A 10 -10.18 8.12 3.02
CA ARG A 10 -11.07 8.16 1.85
C ARG A 10 -10.58 7.20 0.76
N GLU A 11 -11.48 6.37 0.24
CA GLU A 11 -11.25 5.58 -0.98
C GLU A 11 -11.54 6.47 -2.20
N LEU A 12 -10.49 6.85 -2.94
CA LEU A 12 -10.62 7.57 -4.20
C LEU A 12 -10.25 6.62 -5.35
N LEU A 13 -11.02 6.62 -6.43
CA LEU A 13 -10.68 5.90 -7.65
C LEU A 13 -9.72 6.78 -8.47
N HIS A 14 -8.46 6.35 -8.63
CA HIS A 14 -7.52 6.95 -9.58
C HIS A 14 -7.16 5.89 -10.62
N ASP A 15 -7.24 6.23 -11.92
CA ASP A 15 -6.95 5.33 -13.04
C ASP A 15 -7.68 3.96 -13.00
N GLY A 16 -8.91 3.92 -12.46
CA GLY A 16 -9.70 2.69 -12.34
C GLY A 16 -9.30 1.78 -11.17
N CYS A 17 -8.40 2.24 -10.30
CA CYS A 17 -7.85 1.47 -9.18
C CYS A 17 -8.20 2.14 -7.83
N PRO A 18 -8.71 1.40 -6.82
CA PRO A 18 -8.90 1.93 -5.47
C PRO A 18 -7.57 2.44 -4.89
N THR A 19 -7.51 3.72 -4.54
CA THR A 19 -6.33 4.37 -3.95
C THR A 19 -6.67 4.84 -2.54
N ALA A 20 -5.81 4.51 -1.60
CA ALA A 20 -5.89 4.96 -0.21
C ALA A 20 -5.10 6.27 -0.07
N CYS A 21 -5.79 7.30 0.44
CA CYS A 21 -5.24 8.63 0.65
C CYS A 21 -5.35 9.04 2.12
N LEU A 22 -4.39 9.84 2.58
CA LEU A 22 -4.52 10.67 3.78
C LEU A 22 -4.74 12.12 3.31
N GLY A 23 -5.97 12.64 3.52
CA GLY A 23 -6.41 13.84 2.83
C GLY A 23 -6.38 13.64 1.30
N ASP A 24 -5.68 14.53 0.59
CA ASP A 24 -5.51 14.46 -0.86
C ASP A 24 -4.22 13.74 -1.30
N VAL A 25 -3.44 13.20 -0.36
CA VAL A 25 -2.14 12.57 -0.65
C VAL A 25 -2.25 11.05 -0.65
N ALA A 26 -2.01 10.45 -1.81
CA ALA A 26 -2.06 8.99 -1.99
C ALA A 26 -0.83 8.30 -1.37
N PHE A 27 -1.06 7.19 -0.65
CA PHE A 27 0.02 6.42 -0.01
C PHE A 27 0.02 4.94 -0.41
N ALA A 28 -1.13 4.37 -0.72
CA ALA A 28 -1.26 3.00 -1.21
C ALA A 28 -2.35 2.88 -2.29
N TYR A 29 -2.29 1.83 -3.09
CA TYR A 29 -3.30 1.53 -4.12
C TYR A 29 -3.52 0.03 -4.27
N VAL A 30 -4.67 -0.33 -4.82
CA VAL A 30 -4.99 -1.70 -5.22
C VAL A 30 -5.21 -1.72 -6.73
N ASN A 31 -4.45 -2.55 -7.46
CA ASN A 31 -4.62 -2.72 -8.90
C ASN A 31 -4.92 -4.19 -9.21
N VAL A 32 -5.88 -4.45 -10.09
CA VAL A 32 -6.36 -5.79 -10.42
C VAL A 32 -5.86 -6.19 -11.81
N PHE A 33 -5.18 -7.33 -11.87
CA PHE A 33 -4.73 -7.97 -13.11
C PHE A 33 -5.48 -9.29 -13.32
N ALA A 34 -5.46 -9.81 -14.54
CA ALA A 34 -6.17 -11.04 -14.89
C ALA A 34 -5.82 -12.26 -14.01
N ALA A 35 -4.59 -12.32 -13.47
CA ALA A 35 -4.10 -13.45 -12.69
C ALA A 35 -3.72 -13.10 -11.23
N HIS A 36 -3.72 -11.82 -10.85
CA HIS A 36 -3.29 -11.39 -9.53
C HIS A 36 -3.80 -9.99 -9.19
N VAL A 37 -3.73 -9.63 -7.91
CA VAL A 37 -3.98 -8.27 -7.43
C VAL A 37 -2.67 -7.70 -6.90
N ASN A 38 -2.37 -6.45 -7.19
CA ASN A 38 -1.30 -5.70 -6.54
C ASN A 38 -1.86 -4.84 -5.42
N VAL A 39 -1.24 -4.93 -4.25
CA VAL A 39 -1.31 -3.86 -3.25
C VAL A 39 0.00 -3.09 -3.35
N GLY A 40 -0.06 -1.85 -3.83
CA GLY A 40 1.11 -1.03 -4.08
C GLY A 40 1.25 0.14 -3.12
N PHE A 41 2.49 0.58 -2.93
CA PHE A 41 2.87 1.66 -2.03
C PHE A 41 3.74 2.69 -2.75
N PHE A 42 3.38 3.97 -2.71
CA PHE A 42 4.07 5.01 -3.47
C PHE A 42 5.52 5.24 -3.01
N GLN A 43 5.78 5.07 -1.71
CA GLN A 43 7.11 5.16 -1.09
C GLN A 43 7.63 3.79 -0.60
N GLY A 44 7.07 2.68 -1.11
CA GLY A 44 7.36 1.34 -0.60
C GLY A 44 8.84 0.93 -0.62
N ALA A 45 9.69 1.57 -1.44
CA ALA A 45 11.13 1.30 -1.45
C ALA A 45 11.85 1.73 -0.16
N ALA A 46 11.22 2.57 0.67
CA ALA A 46 11.75 3.02 1.95
C ALA A 46 11.35 2.11 3.12
N PHE A 47 10.47 1.13 2.91
CA PHE A 47 9.91 0.32 4.00
C PHE A 47 10.79 -0.88 4.31
N LEU A 48 10.83 -1.26 5.59
CA LEU A 48 11.38 -2.55 6.01
C LEU A 48 10.44 -3.66 5.55
N ASP A 49 11.01 -4.73 5.01
CA ASP A 49 10.25 -5.87 4.50
C ASP A 49 10.94 -7.19 4.88
N PRO A 50 10.92 -7.57 6.17
CA PRO A 50 11.56 -8.79 6.66
C PRO A 50 10.93 -10.05 6.06
N ALA A 51 9.63 -10.00 5.74
CA ALA A 51 8.89 -11.09 5.11
C ALA A 51 9.14 -11.19 3.58
N ARG A 52 9.88 -10.22 3.00
CA ARG A 52 10.25 -10.17 1.57
C ARG A 52 9.04 -10.22 0.64
N LEU A 53 7.96 -9.50 0.98
CA LEU A 53 6.73 -9.42 0.20
C LEU A 53 6.79 -8.37 -0.91
N LEU A 54 7.63 -7.35 -0.77
CA LEU A 54 7.71 -6.22 -1.67
C LEU A 54 8.44 -6.58 -2.96
N GLU A 55 7.73 -6.41 -4.07
CA GLU A 55 8.22 -6.54 -5.43
C GLU A 55 8.33 -5.17 -6.12
N GLY A 56 9.18 -5.11 -7.16
CA GLY A 56 9.31 -3.97 -8.07
C GLY A 56 10.66 -3.27 -8.01
N ASN A 57 11.07 -2.70 -9.14
CA ASN A 57 12.37 -2.04 -9.32
C ASN A 57 12.28 -0.52 -9.49
N GLY A 58 11.08 0.05 -9.26
CA GLY A 58 10.88 1.50 -9.35
C GLY A 58 11.73 2.26 -8.32
N LYS A 59 12.05 3.52 -8.60
CA LYS A 59 12.88 4.36 -7.70
C LYS A 59 12.28 4.50 -6.29
N ARG A 60 10.95 4.54 -6.19
CA ARG A 60 10.22 4.76 -4.92
C ARG A 60 9.15 3.71 -4.65
N MET A 61 8.49 3.21 -5.69
CA MET A 61 7.32 2.34 -5.54
C MET A 61 7.71 0.87 -5.32
N ARG A 62 6.95 0.19 -4.46
CA ARG A 62 6.93 -1.28 -4.32
C ARG A 62 5.49 -1.77 -4.26
N HIS A 63 5.28 -3.06 -4.51
CA HIS A 63 3.96 -3.69 -4.42
C HIS A 63 4.05 -5.13 -3.95
N VAL A 64 2.98 -5.64 -3.35
CA VAL A 64 2.80 -7.05 -3.02
C VAL A 64 1.85 -7.66 -4.04
N LYS A 65 2.25 -8.78 -4.68
CA LYS A 65 1.38 -9.55 -5.56
C LYS A 65 0.58 -10.57 -4.77
N LEU A 66 -0.74 -10.40 -4.76
CA LEU A 66 -1.71 -11.33 -4.20
C LEU A 66 -2.19 -12.27 -5.31
N ARG A 67 -1.85 -13.55 -5.17
CA ARG A 67 -2.24 -14.61 -6.10
C ARG A 67 -3.21 -15.57 -5.40
N PRO A 68 -4.33 -15.96 -6.02
CA PRO A 68 -5.28 -16.91 -5.42
C PRO A 68 -4.64 -18.22 -4.93
N GLU A 69 -3.64 -18.70 -5.65
CA GLU A 69 -2.93 -19.95 -5.40
C GLU A 69 -1.79 -19.84 -4.36
N THR A 70 -1.49 -18.63 -3.87
CA THR A 70 -0.38 -18.41 -2.92
C THR A 70 -0.93 -18.03 -1.55
N ARG A 71 -0.43 -18.70 -0.50
CA ARG A 71 -0.78 -18.35 0.88
C ARG A 71 -0.23 -16.95 1.21
N LEU A 72 -1.14 -16.01 1.44
CA LEU A 72 -0.80 -14.65 1.85
C LEU A 72 -0.34 -14.60 3.32
N ASN A 73 0.79 -13.96 3.58
CA ASN A 73 1.12 -13.48 4.92
C ASN A 73 0.36 -12.17 5.21
N ALA A 74 -0.85 -12.32 5.74
CA ALA A 74 -1.77 -11.19 5.99
C ALA A 74 -1.27 -10.23 7.08
N GLU A 75 -0.50 -10.73 8.03
CA GLU A 75 0.11 -9.93 9.10
C GLU A 75 1.19 -9.01 8.52
N ALA A 76 2.16 -9.57 7.79
CA ALA A 76 3.21 -8.77 7.15
C ALA A 76 2.65 -7.77 6.12
N LEU A 77 1.59 -8.11 5.37
CA LEU A 77 0.91 -7.14 4.51
C LEU A 77 0.28 -6.00 5.32
N SER A 78 -0.28 -6.30 6.49
CA SER A 78 -0.85 -5.28 7.39
C SER A 78 0.22 -4.33 7.92
N GLU A 79 1.39 -4.86 8.28
CA GLU A 79 2.54 -4.06 8.73
C GLU A 79 3.01 -3.10 7.62
N LEU A 80 3.08 -3.55 6.38
CA LEU A 80 3.43 -2.70 5.23
C LEU A 80 2.40 -1.58 5.01
N ILE A 81 1.10 -1.87 5.17
CA ILE A 81 0.04 -0.86 5.08
C ILE A 81 0.17 0.16 6.22
N ALA A 82 0.43 -0.29 7.44
CA ALA A 82 0.64 0.58 8.59
C ALA A 82 1.89 1.48 8.42
N ALA A 83 2.99 0.93 7.90
CA ALA A 83 4.19 1.69 7.58
C ALA A 83 3.91 2.77 6.53
N ALA A 84 3.14 2.44 5.49
CA ALA A 84 2.76 3.40 4.45
C ALA A 84 1.93 4.57 5.00
N TYR A 85 1.01 4.27 5.90
CA TYR A 85 0.21 5.29 6.59
C TYR A 85 1.07 6.18 7.50
N ALA A 86 1.97 5.59 8.29
CA ALA A 86 2.86 6.34 9.17
C ALA A 86 3.82 7.25 8.38
N ASP A 87 4.39 6.77 7.26
CA ASP A 87 5.25 7.56 6.38
C ASP A 87 4.51 8.76 5.80
N ILE A 88 3.29 8.57 5.26
CA ILE A 88 2.55 9.69 4.67
C ILE A 88 2.10 10.70 5.73
N LYS A 89 1.67 10.22 6.90
CA LYS A 89 1.28 11.10 8.02
C LYS A 89 2.46 11.98 8.46
N SER A 90 3.63 11.38 8.67
CA SER A 90 4.85 12.11 9.02
C SER A 90 5.24 13.15 7.97
N ARG A 91 5.09 12.83 6.68
CA ARG A 91 5.39 13.78 5.59
C ARG A 91 4.42 14.95 5.52
N ILE A 92 3.15 14.75 5.88
CA ILE A 92 2.16 15.82 5.92
C ILE A 92 2.35 16.70 7.15
N GLU A 93 2.63 16.10 8.31
CA GLU A 93 2.80 16.84 9.57
C GLU A 93 4.12 17.63 9.64
N ASN A 94 5.18 17.14 8.98
CA ASN A 94 6.51 17.76 8.96
C ASN A 94 6.87 18.43 7.62
N GLY A 95 5.90 18.54 6.70
CA GLY A 95 6.06 19.08 5.35
C GLY A 95 5.67 20.55 5.23
#